data_AF-A0A1J5WGI7-F1
#
_entry.id   AF-A0A1J5WGI7-F1
#
_cell.length_a   1.000
_cell.length_b   1.000
_cell.length_c   1.000
_cell.angle_alpha   90.00
_cell.angle_beta   90.00
_cell.angle_gamma   90.00
#
_symmetry.space_group_name_H-M   'P 1'
#
loop_
_entity.id
_entity.type
_entity.pdbx_description
1 polymer ?
#
loop_
_entity_poly.entity_id
_entity_poly.type
_entity_poly.pdbx_seq_one_letter_code
_entity_poly.pdbx_strand_id
1 'polypeptide(L)'
;MSVKICDFGVCFDGKKKEIFRGISIEYHKDILSVVDLMSYFYLGESSLYRVSLSISSIDEIERFLKIKRKGCVLSDSGLEMLYRDLEGVFSKNGLDLFLKLISSRRTGGCTTAVEALKHPFFAEGRGQDPPFWQRLLLKCKQQLCVS
;
A
#
# COMPACT_ATOMS: atom_id res chain seq x y z
N MET A 1 6.49 -7.97 -21.81
CA MET A 1 7.35 -7.21 -20.88
C MET A 1 7.40 -7.97 -19.56
N SER A 2 8.58 -8.21 -19.00
CA SER A 2 8.75 -8.97 -17.74
C SER A 2 9.36 -8.09 -16.66
N VAL A 3 8.84 -8.13 -15.44
CA VAL A 3 9.39 -7.42 -14.28
C VAL A 3 10.36 -8.36 -13.54
N LYS A 4 11.54 -7.86 -13.15
CA LYS A 4 12.53 -8.58 -12.33
C LYS A 4 12.91 -7.69 -11.15
N ILE A 5 12.92 -8.26 -9.94
CA ILE A 5 13.40 -7.58 -8.73
C ILE A 5 14.93 -7.66 -8.70
N CYS A 6 15.59 -6.58 -8.29
CA CYS A 6 17.04 -6.48 -8.13
C CYS A 6 17.40 -5.83 -6.79
N ASP A 7 18.71 -5.60 -6.55
CA ASP A 7 19.26 -5.00 -5.33
C ASP A 7 18.98 -5.79 -4.03
N PHE A 8 19.57 -6.97 -3.94
CA PHE A 8 19.50 -7.83 -2.76
C PHE A 8 20.55 -7.49 -1.69
N GLY A 9 21.21 -6.31 -1.78
CA GLY A 9 22.28 -5.91 -0.86
C GLY A 9 21.83 -5.70 0.59
N VAL A 10 20.52 -5.55 0.80
CA VAL A 10 19.88 -5.34 2.11
C VAL A 10 18.84 -6.44 2.40
N CYS A 11 18.94 -7.60 1.75
CA CYS A 11 18.08 -8.74 2.06
C CYS A 11 18.53 -9.47 3.33
N PHE A 12 17.55 -9.92 4.11
CA PHE A 12 17.78 -10.63 5.37
C PHE A 12 17.08 -12.00 5.34
N ASP A 13 17.65 -12.98 6.04
CA ASP A 13 16.99 -14.26 6.27
C ASP A 13 15.88 -14.07 7.32
N GLY A 14 14.62 -14.07 6.89
CA GLY A 14 13.51 -13.83 7.79
C GLY A 14 13.15 -15.02 8.70
N LYS A 15 14.03 -16.02 8.84
CA LYS A 15 14.00 -16.97 9.97
C LYS A 15 14.50 -16.35 11.28
N LYS A 16 15.26 -15.26 11.23
CA LYS A 16 15.76 -14.58 12.43
C LYS A 16 15.02 -13.26 12.63
N LYS A 17 14.54 -13.02 13.87
CA LYS A 17 14.17 -11.68 14.31
C LYS A 17 15.46 -10.86 14.39
N GLU A 18 15.80 -10.21 13.31
CA GLU A 18 16.94 -9.30 13.26
C GLU A 18 16.45 -7.86 13.42
N ILE A 19 17.24 -7.06 14.14
CA ILE A 19 17.02 -5.63 14.28
C ILE A 19 18.11 -4.96 13.45
N PHE A 20 17.71 -4.26 12.39
CA PHE A 20 18.64 -3.48 11.57
C PHE A 20 18.33 -1.99 11.74
N ARG A 21 19.35 -1.22 12.12
CA ARG A 21 19.23 0.22 12.45
C ARG A 21 18.11 0.53 13.46
N GLY A 22 17.92 -0.34 14.46
CA GLY A 22 16.89 -0.17 15.48
C GLY A 22 15.47 -0.56 15.05
N ILE A 23 15.28 -1.05 13.82
CA ILE A 23 13.97 -1.45 13.30
C ILE A 23 13.92 -2.97 13.16
N SER A 24 12.85 -3.58 13.69
CA SER A 24 12.55 -5.00 13.47
C SER A 24 12.47 -5.29 11.97
N ILE A 25 13.24 -6.28 11.50
CA ILE A 25 13.23 -6.75 10.12
C ILE A 25 12.15 -7.81 10.01
N GLU A 26 11.11 -7.48 9.25
CA GLU A 26 9.94 -8.33 9.09
C GLU A 26 9.49 -8.31 7.64
N TYR A 27 9.10 -9.47 7.11
CA TYR A 27 8.56 -9.59 5.77
C TYR A 27 7.35 -8.69 5.49
N HIS A 28 6.66 -8.24 6.54
CA HIS A 28 5.57 -7.28 6.40
C HIS A 28 6.04 -5.96 5.77
N LYS A 29 7.30 -5.56 5.98
CA LYS A 29 7.86 -4.38 5.32
C LYS A 29 7.92 -4.52 3.81
N ASP A 30 8.31 -5.68 3.29
CA ASP A 30 8.32 -5.93 1.85
C ASP A 30 6.90 -5.79 1.27
N ILE A 31 5.90 -6.28 2.01
CA ILE A 31 4.48 -6.09 1.65
C ILE A 31 4.10 -4.61 1.65
N LEU A 32 4.45 -3.85 2.70
CA LEU A 32 4.17 -2.41 2.75
C LEU A 32 4.88 -1.63 1.64
N SER A 33 6.10 -2.00 1.26
CA SER A 33 6.80 -1.43 0.11
C SER A 33 6.10 -1.73 -1.21
N VAL A 34 5.51 -2.91 -1.37
CA VAL A 34 4.65 -3.21 -2.54
C VAL A 34 3.39 -2.34 -2.53
N VAL A 35 2.78 -2.10 -1.37
CA VAL A 35 1.61 -1.22 -1.25
C VAL A 35 1.98 0.24 -1.55
N ASP A 36 3.13 0.72 -1.10
CA ASP A 36 3.67 2.04 -1.46
C ASP A 36 3.86 2.14 -2.98
N LEU A 37 4.40 1.09 -3.61
CA LEU A 37 4.58 1.05 -5.06
C LEU A 37 3.25 1.01 -5.82
N MET A 38 2.25 0.25 -5.34
CA MET A 38 0.89 0.28 -5.89
C MET A 38 0.33 1.70 -5.84
N SER A 39 0.45 2.35 -4.68
CA SER A 39 -0.02 3.71 -4.49
C SER A 39 0.67 4.69 -5.44
N TYR A 40 1.99 4.57 -5.60
CA TYR A 40 2.78 5.36 -6.54
C TYR A 40 2.31 5.19 -7.99
N PHE A 41 2.00 3.97 -8.43
CA PHE A 41 1.57 3.76 -9.81
C PHE A 41 0.22 4.44 -10.13
N TYR A 42 -0.69 4.52 -9.17
CA TYR A 42 -2.00 5.13 -9.41
C TYR A 42 -2.02 6.63 -9.10
N LEU A 43 -1.35 7.07 -8.03
CA LEU A 43 -1.33 8.46 -7.57
C LEU A 43 -0.14 9.26 -8.13
N GLY A 44 0.95 8.61 -8.55
CA GLY A 44 2.17 9.29 -9.02
C GLY A 44 3.03 9.84 -7.88
N GLU A 45 3.99 10.71 -8.22
CA GLU A 45 4.95 11.28 -7.26
C GLU A 45 4.32 12.10 -6.13
N SER A 46 3.07 12.57 -6.27
CA SER A 46 2.35 13.30 -5.23
C SER A 46 2.05 12.46 -3.98
N SER A 47 2.08 11.12 -4.07
CA SER A 47 1.84 10.24 -2.91
C SER A 47 3.06 10.05 -2.02
N LEU A 48 4.28 10.15 -2.57
CA LEU A 48 5.54 9.98 -1.82
C LEU A 48 5.73 11.05 -0.74
N TYR A 49 5.10 12.22 -0.91
CA TYR A 49 5.15 13.31 0.07
C TYR A 49 4.16 13.13 1.24
N ARG A 50 3.21 12.19 1.17
CA ARG A 50 2.06 12.15 2.10
C ARG A 50 2.10 11.08 3.18
N VAL A 51 2.86 9.99 3.02
CA VAL A 51 3.35 9.05 4.06
C VAL A 51 3.87 7.78 3.35
N SER A 52 5.06 7.29 3.70
CA SER A 52 5.46 5.92 3.33
C SER A 52 4.88 4.95 4.34
N LEU A 53 4.11 3.97 3.87
CA LEU A 53 3.56 2.92 4.73
C LEU A 53 4.68 2.12 5.40
N SER A 54 5.83 1.99 4.74
CA SER A 54 7.01 1.33 5.34
C SER A 54 7.53 2.02 6.60
N ILE A 55 7.21 3.31 6.80
CA ILE A 55 7.58 4.12 7.97
C ILE A 55 6.47 4.12 9.03
N SER A 56 5.21 3.94 8.63
CA SER A 56 4.09 3.85 9.56
C SER A 56 4.27 2.70 10.55
N SER A 57 3.93 2.95 11.81
CA SER A 57 3.98 1.90 12.83
C SER A 57 2.86 0.88 12.61
N ILE A 58 3.10 -0.37 12.99
CA ILE A 58 2.06 -1.42 12.97
C ILE A 58 0.84 -0.96 13.77
N ASP A 59 1.05 -0.29 14.91
CA ASP A 59 -0.02 0.24 15.75
C ASP A 59 -0.86 1.29 15.03
N GLU A 60 -0.25 2.14 14.20
CA GLU A 60 -0.96 3.11 13.36
C GLU A 60 -1.86 2.40 12.34
N ILE A 61 -1.33 1.38 11.66
CA ILE A 61 -2.07 0.57 10.69
C ILE A 61 -3.22 -0.18 11.37
N GLU A 62 -2.98 -0.81 12.52
CA GLU A 62 -4.01 -1.53 13.28
C GLU A 62 -5.12 -0.58 13.75
N ARG A 63 -4.75 0.61 14.25
CA ARG A 63 -5.70 1.65 14.64
C ARG A 63 -6.55 2.09 13.45
N PHE A 64 -5.94 2.32 12.29
CA PHE A 64 -6.63 2.65 11.05
C PHE A 64 -7.67 1.59 10.67
N LEU A 65 -7.25 0.33 10.59
CA LEU A 65 -8.13 -0.78 10.22
C LEU A 65 -9.29 -0.96 11.20
N LYS A 66 -9.03 -0.83 12.50
CA LYS A 66 -10.07 -0.94 13.55
C LYS A 66 -11.13 0.15 13.41
N ILE A 67 -10.72 1.36 13.05
CA ILE A 67 -11.64 2.49 12.87
C ILE A 67 -12.45 2.33 11.59
N LYS A 68 -11.83 1.92 10.48
CA LYS A 68 -12.54 1.62 9.22
C LYS A 68 -13.60 0.54 9.40
N ARG A 69 -13.30 -0.54 10.12
CA ARG A 69 -14.28 -1.59 10.45
C ARG A 69 -15.47 -1.08 11.25
N LYS A 70 -15.30 -0.05 12.07
CA LYS A 70 -16.38 0.57 12.85
C LYS A 70 -17.18 1.61 12.08
N GLY A 71 -16.79 1.94 10.85
CA GLY A 71 -17.41 3.01 10.08
C GLY A 71 -17.21 4.40 10.70
N CYS A 72 -16.25 4.58 11.60
CA CYS A 72 -15.97 5.88 12.20
C CYS A 72 -15.00 6.67 11.32
N VAL A 73 -15.11 7.99 11.35
CA VAL A 73 -14.18 8.90 10.65
C VAL A 73 -12.91 9.06 11.51
N LEU A 74 -11.75 8.86 10.91
CA LEU A 74 -10.45 9.05 11.55
C LEU A 74 -9.98 10.50 11.45
N SER A 75 -9.14 10.92 12.40
CA SER A 75 -8.34 12.14 12.30
C SER A 75 -7.46 12.12 11.04
N ASP A 76 -7.05 13.29 10.53
CA ASP A 76 -6.20 13.48 9.34
C ASP A 76 -4.78 12.90 9.47
N SER A 77 -4.67 11.58 9.67
CA SER A 77 -3.40 10.84 9.56
C SER A 77 -3.04 10.64 8.09
N GLY A 78 -1.75 10.51 7.80
CA GLY A 78 -1.27 10.29 6.44
C GLY A 78 -1.85 9.02 5.81
N LEU A 79 -2.08 7.97 6.60
CA LEU A 79 -2.72 6.73 6.14
C LEU A 79 -4.19 6.92 5.73
N GLU A 80 -4.95 7.69 6.50
CA GLU A 80 -6.34 8.02 6.14
C GLU A 80 -6.41 8.87 4.88
N MET A 81 -5.51 9.87 4.78
CA MET A 81 -5.38 10.69 3.57
C MET A 81 -5.05 9.84 2.34
N LEU A 82 -4.06 8.95 2.45
CA LEU A 82 -3.68 8.02 1.40
C LEU A 82 -4.87 7.15 0.98
N TYR A 83 -5.60 6.57 1.94
CA TYR A 83 -6.78 5.76 1.64
C TYR A 83 -7.84 6.54 0.86
N ARG A 84 -8.16 7.78 1.27
CA ARG A 84 -9.14 8.64 0.56
C ARG A 84 -8.69 8.94 -0.87
N ASP A 85 -7.40 9.22 -1.05
CA ASP A 85 -6.83 9.48 -2.37
C ASP A 85 -6.93 8.22 -3.25
N LEU A 86 -6.64 7.03 -2.68
CA LEU A 86 -6.73 5.75 -3.38
C LEU A 86 -8.17 5.33 -3.71
N GLU A 87 -9.13 5.59 -2.83
CA GLU A 87 -10.56 5.30 -3.06
C GLU A 87 -11.09 5.98 -4.33
N GLY A 88 -10.55 7.15 -4.70
CA GLY A 88 -10.88 7.85 -5.94
C GLY A 88 -10.24 7.30 -7.21
N VAL A 89 -9.21 6.44 -7.11
CA VAL A 89 -8.43 5.95 -8.26
C VAL A 89 -8.34 4.43 -8.39
N PHE A 90 -8.63 3.68 -7.35
CA PHE A 90 -8.61 2.22 -7.35
C PHE A 90 -9.95 1.63 -7.79
N SER A 91 -9.91 0.48 -8.46
CA SER A 91 -11.08 -0.40 -8.56
C SER A 91 -11.49 -0.89 -7.15
N LYS A 92 -12.73 -1.39 -7.02
CA LYS A 92 -13.18 -2.01 -5.76
C LYS A 92 -12.24 -3.15 -5.32
N ASN A 93 -11.78 -3.96 -6.26
CA ASN A 93 -10.84 -5.05 -5.99
C ASN A 93 -9.42 -4.54 -5.69
N GLY A 94 -9.00 -3.41 -6.27
CA GLY A 94 -7.75 -2.75 -5.91
C GLY A 94 -7.74 -2.25 -4.48
N LEU A 95 -8.84 -1.62 -4.05
CA LEU A 95 -9.00 -1.11 -2.69
C LEU A 95 -9.10 -2.26 -1.67
N ASP A 96 -9.80 -3.34 -2.02
CA ASP A 96 -9.86 -4.55 -1.20
C ASP A 96 -8.47 -5.20 -1.06
N LEU A 97 -7.71 -5.31 -2.16
CA LEU A 97 -6.33 -5.82 -2.13
C LEU A 97 -5.44 -4.94 -1.25
N PHE A 98 -5.52 -3.62 -1.38
CA PHE A 98 -4.78 -2.67 -0.54
C PHE A 98 -5.03 -2.93 0.95
N LEU A 99 -6.31 -2.97 1.36
CA LEU A 99 -6.69 -3.25 2.75
C LEU A 99 -6.21 -4.62 3.22
N LYS A 100 -6.28 -5.64 2.36
CA LYS A 100 -5.78 -6.99 2.65
C LYS A 100 -4.26 -7.01 2.87
N LEU A 101 -3.49 -6.27 2.07
CA LEU A 101 -2.04 -6.21 2.17
C LEU A 101 -1.59 -5.46 3.44
N ILE A 102 -2.16 -4.29 3.73
CA ILE A 102 -1.79 -3.56 4.96
C ILE A 102 -2.27 -4.28 6.24
N SER A 103 -3.36 -5.05 6.15
CA SER A 103 -3.85 -5.87 7.28
C SER A 103 -3.13 -7.21 7.43
N SER A 104 -2.24 -7.55 6.49
CA SER A 104 -1.48 -8.79 6.57
C SER A 104 -0.60 -8.78 7.81
N ARG A 105 -0.98 -9.58 8.81
CA ARG A 105 -0.23 -9.69 10.06
C ARG A 105 1.16 -10.30 9.78
N ARG A 106 2.01 -10.34 10.81
CA ARG A 106 3.28 -11.11 10.86
C ARG A 106 3.15 -12.63 10.61
N THR A 107 2.09 -13.11 9.98
CA THR A 107 2.06 -14.43 9.33
C THR A 107 3.01 -14.37 8.15
N GLY A 108 4.06 -15.20 8.16
CA GLY A 108 5.24 -15.10 7.31
C GLY A 108 4.98 -14.63 5.87
N GLY A 109 5.79 -13.68 5.40
CA GLY A 109 5.46 -12.90 4.18
C GLY A 109 5.35 -13.71 2.90
N CYS A 110 6.02 -14.87 2.80
CA CYS A 110 5.84 -15.78 1.67
C CYS A 110 4.38 -16.24 1.52
N THR A 111 3.73 -16.61 2.62
CA THR A 111 2.32 -17.05 2.58
C THR A 111 1.41 -15.89 2.22
N THR A 112 1.66 -14.71 2.80
CA THR A 112 0.90 -13.49 2.51
C THR A 112 0.98 -13.09 1.03
N ALA A 113 2.17 -13.10 0.43
CA ALA A 113 2.35 -12.75 -0.98
C ALA A 113 1.66 -13.77 -1.90
N VAL A 114 1.80 -15.07 -1.63
CA VAL A 114 1.13 -16.12 -2.42
C VAL A 114 -0.39 -16.00 -2.33
N GLU A 115 -0.94 -15.73 -1.15
CA GLU A 115 -2.39 -15.53 -0.97
C GLU A 115 -2.88 -14.22 -1.58
N ALA A 116 -2.04 -13.19 -1.65
CA ALA A 116 -2.36 -11.95 -2.35
C ALA A 116 -2.44 -12.15 -3.86
N LEU A 117 -1.59 -12.99 -4.46
CA LEU A 117 -1.62 -13.28 -5.90
C LEU A 117 -2.90 -13.97 -6.37
N LYS A 118 -3.62 -14.64 -5.46
CA LYS A 118 -4.93 -15.26 -5.74
C LYS A 118 -6.09 -14.25 -5.73
N HIS A 119 -5.81 -12.98 -5.42
CA HIS A 119 -6.85 -11.96 -5.29
C HIS A 119 -7.55 -11.65 -6.63
N PRO A 120 -8.88 -11.42 -6.65
CA PRO A 120 -9.61 -11.08 -7.87
C PRO A 120 -9.06 -9.88 -8.66
N PHE A 121 -8.36 -8.97 -7.97
CA PHE A 121 -7.62 -7.85 -8.59
C PHE A 121 -6.68 -8.29 -9.72
N PHE A 122 -6.03 -9.45 -9.57
CA PHE A 122 -5.12 -9.97 -10.61
C PHE A 122 -5.84 -10.71 -11.75
N ALA A 123 -7.13 -11.03 -11.56
CA ALA A 123 -7.94 -11.76 -12.54
C ALA A 123 -8.83 -10.83 -13.38
N GLU A 124 -9.19 -9.64 -12.89
CA GLU A 124 -10.16 -8.73 -13.54
C GLU A 124 -9.63 -8.00 -14.78
N GLY A 125 -8.31 -8.00 -14.99
CA GLY A 125 -7.66 -7.21 -16.06
C GLY A 125 -7.75 -5.70 -15.80
N ARG A 126 -6.96 -4.90 -16.53
CA ARG A 126 -6.87 -3.43 -16.30
C ARG A 126 -8.14 -2.64 -16.70
N GLY A 127 -9.21 -3.30 -17.15
CA GLY A 127 -10.42 -2.64 -17.65
C GLY A 127 -11.32 -2.05 -16.57
N GLN A 128 -11.17 -2.48 -15.32
CA GLN A 128 -11.95 -2.01 -14.17
C GLN A 128 -11.33 -0.78 -13.48
N ASP A 129 -10.08 -0.45 -13.82
CA ASP A 129 -9.42 0.75 -13.31
C ASP A 129 -9.83 1.99 -14.13
N PRO A 130 -9.91 3.17 -13.51
CA PRO A 130 -10.12 4.41 -14.25
C PRO A 130 -9.06 4.58 -15.36
N PRO A 131 -9.44 5.03 -16.57
CA PRO A 131 -8.51 5.32 -17.65
C PRO A 131 -7.42 6.29 -17.19
N PHE A 132 -6.22 6.14 -17.77
CA PHE A 132 -5.02 6.92 -17.40
C PHE A 132 -5.30 8.42 -17.29
N TRP A 133 -6.08 8.99 -18.21
CA TRP A 133 -6.43 10.42 -18.22
C TRP A 133 -7.30 10.87 -17.04
N GLN A 134 -8.20 10.02 -16.55
CA GLN A 134 -8.96 10.31 -15.33
C GLN A 134 -8.07 10.29 -14.08
N ARG A 135 -7.12 9.33 -14.02
CA ARG A 135 -6.09 9.32 -12.98
C ARG A 135 -5.21 10.57 -13.07
N LEU A 136 -4.82 11.00 -14.27
CA LEU A 136 -4.02 12.21 -14.49
C LEU A 136 -4.76 13.50 -14.07
N LEU A 137 -6.06 13.60 -14.36
CA LEU A 137 -6.89 14.74 -13.94
C LEU A 137 -7.01 14.83 -12.41
N LEU A 138 -7.15 13.69 -11.72
CA LEU A 138 -7.10 13.63 -10.26
C LEU A 138 -5.73 14.07 -9.72
N LYS A 139 -4.63 13.67 -10.36
CA LYS A 139 -3.26 14.13 -10.03
C LYS A 139 -3.13 15.64 -10.16
N CYS A 140 -3.63 16.24 -11.24
CA CYS A 140 -3.56 17.70 -11.44
C CYS A 140 -4.42 18.47 -10.43
N LYS A 141 -5.62 17.96 -10.07
CA LYS A 141 -6.46 18.59 -9.03
C LYS A 141 -5.78 18.58 -7.67
N GLN A 142 -5.13 17.48 -7.28
CA GLN A 142 -4.40 17.40 -6.02
C GLN A 142 -3.22 18.38 -5.95
N GLN A 143 -2.54 18.67 -7.07
CA GLN A 143 -1.45 19.66 -7.11
C GLN A 143 -1.96 21.11 -7.02
N LEU A 144 -3.14 21.40 -7.58
CA LEU A 144 -3.74 22.75 -7.58
C LEU A 144 -4.46 23.12 -6.27
N CYS A 145 -4.82 22.15 -5.44
CA CYS A 145 -5.44 22.41 -4.12
C CYS A 145 -4.42 22.57 -2.98
N VAL A 146 -3.11 22.51 -3.27
CA VAL A 146 -2.02 22.66 -2.29
C VAL A 146 -1.26 24.00 -2.48
N SER A 147 -1.68 24.82 -3.44
CA SER A 147 -1.17 26.19 -3.67
C SER A 147 -2.04 27.26 -3.02
#